data_AF-A0AB37JN59-F1
#
_entry.id   AF-A0AB37JN59-F1
#
_cell.length_a   1.000
_cell.length_b   1.000
_cell.length_c   1.000
_cell.angle_alpha   90.00
_cell.angle_beta   90.00
_cell.angle_gamma   90.00
#
_symmetry.space_group_name_H-M   'P 1'
#
loop_
_entity.id
_entity.type
_entity.pdbx_description
1 polymer ?
#
loop_
_entity_poly.entity_id
_entity_poly.type
_entity_poly.pdbx_seq_one_letter_code
_entity_poly.pdbx_strand_id
1 'polypeptide(L)'
;MEKYFLYDEHLGIEIPHLQEDWESIPEKMQHAILLKWEQVRGRIPDRIKELEHYINAKQHHLNHEEDFEISCKLNSEIADLASIINDLWLWYRLTQNVSEGKAHQ
;
A
#
# COMPACT_ATOMS: atom_id res chain seq x y z
N MET A 1 6.74 -18.81 -3.28
CA MET A 1 6.11 -17.47 -3.31
C MET A 1 6.20 -16.75 -1.98
N GLU A 2 5.99 -17.42 -0.84
CA GLU A 2 6.08 -16.83 0.51
C GLU A 2 7.46 -16.23 0.84
N LYS A 3 8.57 -16.79 0.33
CA LYS A 3 9.92 -16.20 0.54
C LYS A 3 10.21 -14.90 -0.23
N TYR A 4 9.33 -14.50 -1.14
CA TYR A 4 9.52 -13.32 -2.02
C TYR A 4 8.55 -12.19 -1.71
N PHE A 5 7.61 -12.41 -0.79
CA PHE A 5 6.61 -11.44 -0.40
C PHE A 5 6.42 -11.50 1.11
N LEU A 6 6.23 -10.34 1.74
CA LEU A 6 5.81 -10.26 3.13
C LEU A 6 4.46 -9.56 3.18
N TYR A 7 3.57 -10.06 4.04
CA TYR A 7 2.35 -9.32 4.35
C TYR A 7 2.72 -8.16 5.27
N ASP A 8 2.44 -6.95 4.80
CA ASP A 8 2.61 -5.74 5.57
C ASP A 8 1.28 -5.45 6.27
N GLU A 9 1.23 -5.68 7.58
CA GLU A 9 0.03 -5.48 8.40
C GLU A 9 -0.45 -4.03 8.39
N HIS A 10 0.47 -3.07 8.27
CA HIS A 10 0.16 -1.64 8.26
C HIS A 10 -0.54 -1.26 6.94
N LEU A 11 -0.06 -1.78 5.81
CA LEU A 11 -0.67 -1.55 4.50
C LEU A 11 -1.88 -2.46 4.21
N GLY A 12 -1.92 -3.62 4.84
CA GLY A 12 -2.91 -4.67 4.62
C GLY A 12 -2.73 -5.43 3.29
N ILE A 13 -1.51 -5.44 2.73
CA ILE A 13 -1.19 -6.09 1.44
C ILE A 13 0.13 -6.86 1.50
N GLU A 14 0.33 -7.77 0.55
CA GLU A 14 1.62 -8.44 0.35
C GLU A 14 2.58 -7.57 -0.48
N ILE A 15 3.72 -7.17 0.07
CA ILE A 15 4.75 -6.40 -0.63
C ILE A 15 5.91 -7.30 -1.06
N PRO A 16 6.58 -7.02 -2.20
CA PRO A 16 7.77 -7.76 -2.60
C PRO A 16 8.89 -7.61 -1.57
N HIS A 17 9.49 -8.72 -1.19
CA HIS A 17 10.62 -8.79 -0.28
C HIS A 17 11.57 -9.89 -0.75
N LEU A 18 12.56 -9.53 -1.57
CA LEU A 18 13.51 -10.47 -2.15
C LEU A 18 14.66 -10.70 -1.16
N GLN A 19 14.88 -11.95 -0.79
CA GLN A 19 16.00 -12.36 0.08
C GLN A 19 17.29 -12.68 -0.71
N GLU A 20 17.21 -12.60 -2.05
CA GLU A 20 18.28 -12.90 -2.99
C GLU A 20 18.22 -11.90 -4.15
N ASP A 21 19.34 -11.74 -4.86
CA ASP A 21 19.41 -10.83 -6.00
C ASP A 21 18.46 -11.27 -7.11
N TRP A 22 17.78 -10.30 -7.73
CA TRP A 22 16.78 -10.57 -8.78
C TRP A 22 17.33 -11.46 -9.89
N GLU A 23 18.55 -11.17 -10.35
CA GLU A 23 19.25 -11.89 -11.42
C GLU A 23 19.60 -13.33 -11.08
N SER A 24 19.66 -13.67 -9.78
CA SER A 24 19.89 -15.04 -9.31
C SER A 24 18.60 -15.87 -9.28
N ILE A 25 17.44 -15.23 -9.37
CA ILE A 25 16.14 -15.90 -9.40
C ILE A 25 15.89 -16.45 -10.81
N PRO A 26 15.52 -17.74 -10.97
CA PRO A 26 15.18 -18.29 -12.28
C PRO A 26 14.10 -17.47 -13.00
N GLU A 27 14.26 -17.23 -14.30
CA GLU A 27 13.33 -16.37 -15.08
C GLU A 27 11.86 -16.76 -14.90
N LYS A 28 11.54 -18.06 -14.89
CA LYS A 28 10.16 -18.53 -14.65
C LYS A 28 9.61 -18.02 -13.30
N MET A 29 10.45 -17.96 -12.29
CA MET A 29 10.08 -17.46 -10.96
C MET A 29 10.00 -15.93 -10.93
N GLN A 30 10.91 -15.23 -11.61
CA GLN A 30 10.81 -13.78 -11.80
C GLN A 30 9.45 -13.38 -12.41
N HIS A 31 9.03 -14.05 -13.48
CA HIS A 31 7.72 -13.81 -14.09
C HIS A 31 6.57 -14.09 -13.13
N ALA A 32 6.66 -15.17 -12.33
CA ALA A 32 5.64 -15.48 -11.32
C ALA A 32 5.57 -14.41 -10.20
N ILE A 33 6.71 -13.85 -9.80
CA ILE A 33 6.79 -12.75 -8.84
C ILE A 33 6.14 -11.49 -9.41
N LEU A 34 6.47 -11.12 -10.66
CA LEU A 34 5.87 -9.96 -11.33
C LEU A 34 4.35 -10.10 -11.46
N LEU A 35 3.87 -11.27 -11.89
CA LEU A 35 2.44 -11.54 -12.04
C LEU A 35 1.70 -11.45 -10.69
N LYS A 36 2.25 -12.04 -9.62
CA LYS A 36 1.65 -11.90 -8.28
C LYS A 36 1.63 -10.44 -7.85
N TRP A 37 2.72 -9.71 -8.08
CA TRP A 37 2.80 -8.30 -7.69
C TRP A 37 1.78 -7.44 -8.44
N GLU A 38 1.54 -7.70 -9.72
CA GLU A 38 0.45 -7.06 -10.49
C GLU A 38 -0.93 -7.34 -9.86
N GLN A 39 -1.20 -8.59 -9.47
CA GLN A 39 -2.46 -8.97 -8.82
C GLN A 39 -2.65 -8.31 -7.46
N VAL A 40 -1.59 -8.14 -6.67
CA VAL A 40 -1.67 -7.40 -5.41
C VAL A 40 -1.89 -5.91 -5.67
N ARG A 41 -1.12 -5.31 -6.59
CA ARG A 41 -1.26 -3.89 -6.93
C ARG A 41 -2.63 -3.54 -7.49
N GLY A 42 -3.23 -4.43 -8.28
CA GLY A 42 -4.59 -4.26 -8.80
C GLY A 42 -5.65 -4.09 -7.69
N ARG A 43 -5.35 -4.53 -6.46
CA ARG A 43 -6.23 -4.42 -5.30
C ARG A 43 -5.96 -3.19 -4.43
N ILE A 44 -4.85 -2.48 -4.65
CA ILE A 44 -4.50 -1.27 -3.88
C ILE A 44 -5.60 -0.19 -3.95
N PRO A 45 -6.18 0.13 -5.13
CA PRO A 45 -7.23 1.14 -5.20
C PRO A 45 -8.46 0.80 -4.35
N ASP A 46 -8.82 -0.48 -4.25
CA ASP A 46 -9.95 -0.91 -3.43
C ASP A 46 -9.61 -0.81 -1.93
N ARG A 47 -8.38 -1.18 -1.55
CA ARG A 47 -7.90 -0.98 -0.18
C ARG A 47 -7.89 0.51 0.23
N ILE A 48 -7.51 1.40 -0.68
CA ILE A 48 -7.55 2.86 -0.44
C ILE A 48 -8.99 3.31 -0.18
N LYS A 49 -9.96 2.89 -1.00
CA LYS A 49 -11.37 3.24 -0.79
C LYS A 49 -11.91 2.76 0.56
N GLU A 50 -11.50 1.57 1.00
CA GLU A 50 -11.87 1.06 2.33
C GLU A 50 -11.34 1.97 3.44
N LEU A 51 -10.07 2.40 3.35
CA LEU A 51 -9.45 3.31 4.31
C LEU A 51 -10.11 4.70 4.30
N GLU A 52 -10.44 5.22 3.12
CA GLU A 52 -11.20 6.47 2.97
C GLU A 52 -12.57 6.38 3.64
N HIS A 53 -13.25 5.22 3.57
CA HIS A 53 -14.51 5.00 4.28
C HIS A 53 -14.33 5.10 5.80
N TYR A 54 -13.27 4.50 6.36
CA TYR A 54 -12.96 4.61 7.78
C TYR A 54 -12.59 6.04 8.19
N ILE A 55 -11.83 6.77 7.37
CA ILE A 55 -11.52 8.19 7.60
C ILE A 55 -12.82 9.00 7.65
N ASN A 56 -13.71 8.83 6.67
CA ASN A 56 -14.98 9.57 6.62
C ASN A 56 -15.85 9.32 7.85
N ALA A 57 -15.92 8.07 8.33
CA ALA A 57 -16.65 7.73 9.55
C ALA A 57 -16.05 8.40 10.80
N LYS A 58 -14.71 8.41 10.93
CA LYS A 58 -14.01 9.06 12.04
C LYS A 58 -14.13 10.59 11.98
N GLN A 59 -14.06 11.18 10.80
CA GLN A 59 -14.27 12.62 10.59
C GLN A 59 -15.70 13.02 10.95
N HIS A 60 -16.70 12.22 10.57
CA HIS A 60 -18.08 12.45 10.97
C HIS A 60 -18.24 12.41 12.49
N HIS A 61 -17.58 11.47 13.18
CA HIS A 61 -17.58 11.41 14.64
C HIS A 61 -16.91 12.64 15.26
N LEU A 62 -15.72 12.99 14.77
CA LEU A 62 -14.96 14.16 15.23
C LEU A 62 -15.76 15.47 15.11
N ASN A 63 -16.55 15.64 14.05
CA ASN A 63 -17.37 16.83 13.84
C ASN A 63 -18.46 17.05 14.90
N HIS A 64 -18.79 16.02 15.68
CA HIS A 64 -19.81 16.06 16.73
C HIS A 64 -19.21 15.78 18.12
N GLU A 65 -17.89 15.71 18.23
CA GLU A 65 -17.19 15.44 19.48
C GLU A 65 -16.82 16.75 20.18
N GLU A 66 -17.15 16.86 21.46
CA GLU A 66 -16.85 18.02 22.30
C GLU A 66 -15.70 17.74 23.27
N ASP A 67 -15.40 16.46 23.54
CA ASP A 67 -14.28 16.05 24.35
C ASP A 67 -12.95 16.22 23.58
N PHE A 68 -12.06 17.02 24.16
CA PHE A 68 -10.78 17.34 23.56
C PHE A 68 -9.87 16.12 23.42
N GLU A 69 -9.83 15.22 24.41
CA GLU A 69 -8.97 14.05 24.38
C GLU A 69 -9.45 13.07 23.30
N ILE A 70 -10.76 12.88 23.19
CA ILE A 70 -11.35 12.04 22.13
C ILE A 70 -11.09 12.67 20.75
N SER A 71 -11.24 14.00 20.63
CA SER A 71 -10.94 14.73 19.39
C SER A 71 -9.48 14.57 18.96
N CYS A 72 -8.53 14.67 19.89
CA CYS A 72 -7.11 14.42 19.61
C CYS A 72 -6.89 12.98 19.12
N LYS A 73 -7.47 12.00 19.81
CA LYS A 73 -7.36 10.59 19.43
C LYS A 73 -7.90 10.33 18.03
N LEU A 74 -9.09 10.84 17.71
CA LEU A 74 -9.69 10.69 16.38
C LEU A 74 -8.83 11.33 15.29
N ASN A 75 -8.28 12.53 15.55
CA ASN A 75 -7.36 13.18 14.62
C ASN A 75 -6.09 12.35 14.36
N SER A 76 -5.49 11.78 15.41
CA SER A 76 -4.34 10.89 15.25
C SER A 76 -4.68 9.65 14.42
N GLU A 77 -5.81 9.00 14.70
CA GLU A 77 -6.25 7.83 13.94
C GLU A 77 -6.55 8.16 12.46
N ILE A 78 -7.11 9.35 12.18
CA ILE A 78 -7.31 9.84 10.81
C ILE A 78 -5.97 10.07 10.10
N ALA A 79 -5.01 10.70 10.79
CA ALA A 79 -3.68 10.95 10.25
C ALA A 79 -2.94 9.64 9.93
N ASP A 80 -3.03 8.64 10.80
CA ASP A 80 -2.44 7.32 10.59
C ASP A 80 -3.05 6.64 9.35
N LEU A 81 -4.38 6.65 9.22
CA LEU A 81 -5.07 6.11 8.04
C LEU A 81 -4.66 6.84 6.74
N ALA A 82 -4.52 8.17 6.80
CA ALA A 82 -4.05 8.96 5.66
C ALA A 82 -2.60 8.64 5.28
N SER A 83 -1.74 8.35 6.26
CA SER A 83 -0.36 7.89 6.03
C SER A 83 -0.36 6.55 5.29
N ILE A 84 -1.18 5.58 5.73
CA ILE A 84 -1.35 4.29 5.04
C ILE A 84 -1.76 4.50 3.57
N ILE A 85 -2.74 5.37 3.32
CA ILE A 85 -3.19 5.68 1.96
C ILE A 85 -2.05 6.24 1.10
N ASN A 86 -1.23 7.13 1.65
CA ASN A 86 -0.09 7.69 0.95
C ASN A 86 0.94 6.62 0.58
N ASP A 87 1.26 5.71 1.50
CA ASP A 87 2.21 4.63 1.27
C ASP A 87 1.68 3.63 0.23
N LEU A 88 0.39 3.30 0.28
CA LEU A 88 -0.28 2.50 -0.74
C LEU A 88 -0.18 3.15 -2.13
N TRP A 89 -0.34 4.47 -2.22
CA TRP A 89 -0.15 5.20 -3.47
C TRP A 89 1.29 5.18 -3.98
N LEU A 90 2.29 5.23 -3.09
CA LEU A 90 3.70 5.06 -3.47
C LEU A 90 3.90 3.67 -4.10
N TRP A 91 3.41 2.61 -3.45
CA TRP A 91 3.49 1.24 -3.97
C TRP A 91 2.77 1.04 -5.30
N TYR A 92 1.59 1.66 -5.46
CA TYR A 92 0.85 1.62 -6.72
C TYR A 92 1.62 2.28 -7.88
N ARG A 93 2.33 3.39 -7.60
CA ARG A 93 3.05 4.17 -8.61
C ARG A 93 4.46 3.66 -8.94
N LEU A 94 5.12 2.90 -8.05
CA LEU A 94 6.53 2.48 -8.20
C LEU A 94 6.86 1.76 -9.52
N THR A 95 5.87 1.27 -10.28
CA THR A 95 6.11 0.66 -11.60
C THR A 95 5.95 1.59 -12.79
N GLN A 96 5.38 2.80 -12.63
CA GLN A 96 5.32 3.77 -13.73
C GLN A 96 6.74 4.10 -14.23
N ASN A 97 7.74 4.09 -13.33
CA ASN A 97 9.14 4.35 -13.67
C ASN A 97 9.93 3.14 -14.19
N VAL A 98 9.39 1.91 -14.09
CA VAL A 98 10.08 0.72 -14.64
C VAL A 98 9.89 0.63 -16.16
N SER A 99 8.80 1.21 -16.68
CA SER A 99 8.54 1.37 -18.12
C SER A 99 9.18 2.63 -18.74
N GLU A 100 9.42 3.69 -17.97
CA GLU A 100 10.00 4.95 -18.50
C GLU A 100 11.53 4.91 -18.67
N GLY A 101 12.22 3.99 -17.99
CA GLY A 101 13.67 3.78 -18.11
C GLY A 101 14.17 3.23 -19.47
N LYS A 102 13.29 3.10 -20.47
CA LYS A 102 13.65 2.69 -21.85
C LYS A 102 13.24 3.70 -22.94
N ALA A 103 12.91 4.94 -22.58
CA ALA A 103 12.50 5.97 -23.54
C ALA A 103 13.56 7.06 -23.81
N HIS A 104 14.82 6.85 -23.41
CA HIS A 104 15.95 7.66 -23.89
C HIS A 104 17.10 6.76 -24.35
N GLN A 105 17.03 6.37 -25.62
CA GLN A 105 18.19 6.10 -26.47
C GLN A 105 18.25 7.18 -27.55
#